data_AF-O89060-F1
#
_entry.id   AF-O89060-F1
#
_cell.length_a   1.000
_cell.length_b   1.000
_cell.length_c   1.000
_cell.angle_alpha   90.00
_cell.angle_beta   90.00
_cell.angle_gamma   90.00
#
_symmetry.space_group_name_H-M   'P 1'
#
loop_
_entity.id
_entity.type
_entity.pdbx_description
1 polymer ?
#
loop_
_entity_poly.entity_id
_entity_poly.type
_entity_poly.pdbx_seq_one_letter_code
_entity_poly.pdbx_strand_id
1 'polypeptide(L)'
;ATKLGPDGGFINLDHGLRDAMLENQTPELFQDVNKPKYNGTLNLDRATREACPELDYFVAFSSVSCGRGNAGQTNYGFANSTMERICEQRRHDGLPDLAVQWGAIGDVGIVLEAMGTNDTVIGGTLPQRISSCMEVLDLFLNRPHAVLSSFVLAEKKAVAHGDGDTQRD
;
A
#
# COMPACT_ATOMS: atom_id res chain seq x y z
N ALA A 1 0.08 16.06 -29.92
CA ALA A 1 0.15 16.15 -28.46
C ALA A 1 1.43 16.89 -28.10
N THR A 2 1.33 18.01 -27.40
CA THR A 2 2.50 18.76 -26.91
C THR A 2 3.19 17.90 -25.87
N LYS A 3 4.44 17.47 -26.13
CA LYS A 3 5.22 16.72 -25.14
C LYS A 3 5.53 17.69 -23.98
N LEU A 4 5.19 17.28 -22.76
CA LEU A 4 5.70 17.92 -21.55
C LEU A 4 7.22 17.68 -21.46
N GLY A 5 7.91 18.39 -20.55
CA GLY A 5 9.37 18.26 -20.35
C GLY A 5 9.81 16.85 -19.92
N PRO A 6 11.10 16.65 -19.61
CA PRO A 6 11.62 15.34 -19.19
C PRO A 6 10.85 14.77 -17.99
N ASP A 7 10.66 13.44 -17.97
CA ASP A 7 9.87 12.75 -16.96
C ASP A 7 10.59 12.74 -15.59
N GLY A 8 10.19 13.65 -14.70
CA GLY A 8 10.80 13.79 -13.37
C GLY A 8 10.33 12.76 -12.31
N GLY A 9 9.19 12.09 -12.52
CA GLY A 9 8.70 11.12 -11.53
C GLY A 9 7.52 10.26 -11.99
N PHE A 10 7.50 9.00 -11.54
CA PHE A 10 6.37 8.08 -11.70
C PHE A 10 5.82 7.63 -10.35
N ILE A 11 4.49 7.58 -10.23
CA ILE A 11 3.78 7.05 -9.06
C ILE A 11 2.74 6.03 -9.54
N ASN A 12 2.93 4.75 -9.24
CA ASN A 12 1.94 3.72 -9.52
C ASN A 12 0.92 3.61 -8.37
N LEU A 13 -0.29 4.09 -8.62
CA LEU A 13 -1.45 4.05 -7.73
C LEU A 13 -2.50 3.01 -8.16
N ASP A 14 -2.28 2.34 -9.30
CA ASP A 14 -3.29 1.46 -9.87
C ASP A 14 -3.51 0.24 -9.00
N HIS A 15 -4.79 -0.13 -8.88
CA HIS A 15 -5.21 -1.27 -8.10
C HIS A 15 -6.37 -1.99 -8.77
N GLY A 16 -6.44 -3.30 -8.54
CA GLY A 16 -7.62 -4.11 -8.78
C GLY A 16 -7.83 -4.99 -7.56
N LEU A 17 -9.07 -5.09 -7.07
CA LEU A 17 -9.44 -5.97 -5.96
C LEU A 17 -10.27 -7.15 -6.47
N ARG A 18 -9.91 -8.34 -6.00
CA ARG A 18 -10.61 -9.62 -6.25
C ARG A 18 -10.53 -10.45 -4.97
N ASP A 19 -11.13 -9.89 -3.92
CA ASP A 19 -11.07 -10.45 -2.58
C ASP A 19 -11.87 -11.75 -2.52
N ALA A 20 -11.21 -12.83 -2.14
CA ALA A 20 -11.80 -14.14 -1.93
C ALA A 20 -10.85 -15.01 -1.10
N MET A 21 -11.42 -15.86 -0.24
CA MET A 21 -10.63 -16.91 0.43
C MET A 21 -9.92 -17.78 -0.61
N LEU A 22 -8.78 -18.39 -0.24
CA LEU A 22 -7.92 -19.08 -1.20
C LEU A 22 -8.66 -20.22 -1.95
N GLU A 23 -9.57 -20.93 -1.27
CA GLU A 23 -10.43 -21.96 -1.89
C GLU A 23 -11.35 -21.43 -2.99
N ASN A 24 -11.62 -20.12 -3.01
CA ASN A 24 -12.48 -19.43 -3.97
C ASN A 24 -11.68 -18.54 -4.92
N GLN A 25 -10.34 -18.57 -4.85
CA GLN A 25 -9.49 -17.88 -5.81
C GLN A 25 -9.34 -18.71 -7.09
N THR A 26 -9.13 -18.02 -8.21
CA THR A 26 -8.78 -18.66 -9.49
C THR A 26 -7.54 -18.00 -10.10
N PRO A 27 -6.82 -18.67 -11.01
CA PRO A 27 -5.71 -18.07 -11.73
C PRO A 27 -6.06 -16.75 -12.42
N GLU A 28 -7.28 -16.64 -12.95
CA GLU A 28 -7.77 -15.44 -13.65
C GLU A 28 -7.94 -14.26 -12.68
N LEU A 29 -8.45 -14.51 -11.47
CA LEU A 29 -8.56 -13.50 -10.43
C LEU A 29 -7.17 -12.99 -9.99
N PHE A 30 -6.18 -13.89 -9.90
CA PHE A 30 -4.80 -13.50 -9.67
C PHE A 30 -4.25 -12.64 -10.82
N GLN A 31 -4.45 -13.05 -12.07
CA GLN A 31 -3.99 -12.29 -13.23
C GLN A 31 -4.60 -10.89 -13.26
N ASP A 32 -5.90 -10.76 -12.97
CA ASP A 32 -6.59 -9.47 -12.95
C ASP A 32 -6.00 -8.49 -11.93
N VAL A 33 -5.71 -8.96 -10.71
CA VAL A 33 -5.08 -8.13 -9.67
C VAL A 33 -3.62 -7.79 -10.00
N ASN A 34 -2.91 -8.70 -10.67
CA ASN A 34 -1.50 -8.51 -11.01
C ASN A 34 -1.26 -7.60 -12.22
N LYS A 35 -2.22 -7.50 -13.16
CA LYS A 35 -2.09 -6.62 -14.34
C LYS A 35 -1.69 -5.17 -13.99
N PRO A 36 -2.41 -4.44 -13.12
CA PRO A 36 -2.05 -3.05 -12.81
C PRO A 36 -0.79 -2.92 -11.95
N LYS A 37 -0.53 -3.90 -11.06
CA LYS A 37 0.54 -3.81 -10.07
C LYS A 37 1.83 -4.44 -10.54
N TYR A 38 1.84 -5.75 -10.76
CA TYR A 38 3.04 -6.45 -11.20
C TYR A 38 3.43 -6.06 -12.63
N ASN A 39 2.55 -6.31 -13.61
CA ASN A 39 2.88 -6.05 -15.02
C ASN A 39 3.06 -4.55 -15.28
N GLY A 40 2.21 -3.71 -14.67
CA GLY A 40 2.34 -2.25 -14.75
C GLY A 40 3.71 -1.78 -14.25
N THR A 41 4.12 -2.19 -13.05
CA THR A 41 5.40 -1.78 -12.47
C THR A 41 6.60 -2.36 -13.23
N LEU A 42 6.51 -3.59 -13.71
CA LEU A 42 7.56 -4.19 -14.55
C LEU A 42 7.76 -3.42 -15.85
N ASN A 43 6.66 -3.03 -16.50
CA ASN A 43 6.70 -2.25 -17.73
C ASN A 43 7.24 -0.84 -17.49
N LEU A 44 6.83 -0.19 -16.39
CA LEU A 44 7.36 1.12 -15.99
C LEU A 44 8.85 1.05 -15.66
N ASP A 45 9.31 0.01 -14.94
CA ASP A 45 10.72 -0.19 -14.64
C ASP A 45 11.54 -0.29 -15.93
N ARG A 46 11.10 -1.13 -16.88
CA ARG A 46 11.76 -1.26 -18.18
C ARG A 46 11.77 0.05 -18.97
N ALA A 47 10.61 0.69 -19.11
CA ALA A 47 10.48 1.91 -19.91
C ALA A 47 11.32 3.06 -19.34
N THR A 48 11.35 3.21 -18.01
CA THR A 48 12.12 4.28 -17.35
C THR A 48 13.62 4.06 -17.49
N ARG A 49 14.11 2.82 -17.40
CA ARG A 49 15.51 2.48 -17.67
C ARG A 49 15.93 2.81 -19.09
N GLU A 50 15.05 2.60 -20.07
CA GLU A 50 15.34 2.81 -21.49
C GLU A 50 15.20 4.28 -21.92
N ALA A 51 14.24 5.02 -21.35
CA ALA A 51 13.80 6.32 -21.90
C ALA A 51 13.82 7.50 -20.92
N CYS A 52 14.05 7.29 -19.62
CA CYS A 52 13.97 8.35 -18.59
C CYS A 52 15.28 8.46 -17.79
N PRO A 53 16.40 8.91 -18.40
CA PRO A 53 17.70 9.01 -17.71
C PRO A 53 17.74 10.08 -16.60
N GLU A 54 16.81 11.03 -16.63
CA GLU A 54 16.70 12.14 -15.67
C GLU A 54 15.59 11.88 -14.62
N LEU A 55 15.18 10.62 -14.44
CA LEU A 55 14.13 10.29 -13.48
C LEU A 55 14.62 10.50 -12.04
N ASP A 56 13.89 11.30 -11.25
CA ASP A 56 14.20 11.53 -9.83
C ASP A 56 13.42 10.59 -8.90
N TYR A 57 12.20 10.20 -9.30
CA TYR A 57 11.29 9.42 -8.44
C TYR A 57 10.65 8.24 -9.16
N PHE A 58 10.68 7.07 -8.51
CA PHE A 58 9.92 5.89 -8.91
C PHE A 58 9.21 5.33 -7.66
N VAL A 59 7.92 5.60 -7.53
CA VAL A 59 7.15 5.29 -6.32
C VAL A 59 6.03 4.29 -6.63
N ALA A 60 5.93 3.22 -5.85
CA ALA A 60 4.88 2.23 -5.92
C ALA A 60 4.09 2.17 -4.60
N PHE A 61 2.76 2.26 -4.67
CA PHE A 61 1.92 2.16 -3.48
C PHE A 61 1.60 0.68 -3.22
N SER A 62 2.32 0.11 -2.26
CA SER A 62 2.05 -1.21 -1.66
C SER A 62 1.00 -1.07 -0.55
N SER A 63 0.76 -2.16 0.19
CA SER A 63 -0.20 -2.20 1.30
C SER A 63 0.31 -3.07 2.44
N VAL A 64 -0.12 -2.77 3.67
CA VAL A 64 0.06 -3.66 4.82
C VAL A 64 -0.52 -5.06 4.60
N SER A 65 -1.48 -5.24 3.68
CA SER A 65 -1.96 -6.58 3.28
C SER A 65 -0.82 -7.45 2.72
N CYS A 66 0.20 -6.86 2.10
CA CYS A 66 1.42 -7.56 1.70
C CYS A 66 2.32 -7.84 2.91
N GLY A 67 2.68 -6.79 3.66
CA GLY A 67 3.68 -6.89 4.74
C GLY A 67 3.23 -7.67 5.98
N ARG A 68 1.92 -7.72 6.25
CA ARG A 68 1.34 -8.33 7.47
C ARG A 68 0.25 -9.36 7.19
N GLY A 69 -0.22 -9.45 5.95
CA GLY A 69 -1.31 -10.33 5.55
C GLY A 69 -2.69 -9.74 5.81
N ASN A 70 -3.63 -10.09 4.92
CA ASN A 70 -5.06 -9.86 5.11
C ASN A 70 -5.85 -11.04 4.53
N ALA A 71 -6.79 -11.56 5.31
CA ALA A 71 -7.58 -12.72 4.90
C ALA A 71 -8.42 -12.39 3.66
N GLY A 72 -8.42 -13.30 2.69
CA GLY A 72 -9.11 -13.08 1.40
C GLY A 72 -8.33 -12.26 0.36
N GLN A 73 -7.14 -11.77 0.70
CA GLN A 73 -6.34 -10.89 -0.18
C GLN A 73 -4.98 -11.50 -0.57
N THR A 74 -4.91 -12.82 -0.78
CA THR A 74 -3.66 -13.50 -1.16
C THR A 74 -3.12 -13.03 -2.51
N ASN A 75 -4.00 -12.80 -3.49
CA ASN A 75 -3.67 -12.26 -4.80
C ASN A 75 -3.15 -10.80 -4.74
N TYR A 76 -3.77 -9.97 -3.91
CA TYR A 76 -3.39 -8.58 -3.69
C TYR A 76 -2.07 -8.48 -2.92
N GLY A 77 -1.88 -9.30 -1.88
CA GLY A 77 -0.61 -9.42 -1.16
C GLY A 77 0.52 -9.81 -2.11
N PHE A 78 0.32 -10.82 -2.96
CA PHE A 78 1.29 -11.22 -3.97
C PHE A 78 1.63 -10.08 -4.93
N ALA A 79 0.63 -9.43 -5.53
CA ALA A 79 0.85 -8.37 -6.50
C ALA A 79 1.64 -7.19 -5.91
N ASN A 80 1.31 -6.77 -4.68
CA ASN A 80 2.07 -5.74 -3.98
C ASN A 80 3.50 -6.16 -3.65
N SER A 81 3.70 -7.41 -3.21
CA SER A 81 5.03 -7.94 -2.90
C SER A 81 5.95 -7.91 -4.13
N THR A 82 5.43 -8.21 -5.32
CA THR A 82 6.25 -8.14 -6.54
C THR A 82 6.77 -6.73 -6.84
N MET A 83 5.94 -5.68 -6.60
CA MET A 83 6.38 -4.30 -6.77
C MET A 83 7.49 -3.92 -5.80
N GLU A 84 7.42 -4.40 -4.56
CA GLU A 84 8.49 -4.20 -3.56
C GLU A 84 9.82 -4.79 -4.02
N ARG A 85 9.79 -6.02 -4.57
CA ARG A 85 11.00 -6.66 -5.12
C ARG A 85 11.58 -5.88 -6.30
N ILE A 86 10.74 -5.30 -7.16
CA ILE A 86 11.19 -4.44 -8.26
C ILE A 86 11.88 -3.18 -7.70
N CYS A 87 11.31 -2.53 -6.68
CA CYS A 87 11.91 -1.36 -6.04
C CYS A 87 13.25 -1.71 -5.37
N GLU A 88 13.34 -2.85 -4.69
CA GLU A 88 14.61 -3.33 -4.12
C GLU A 88 15.68 -3.57 -5.19
N GLN A 89 15.31 -4.14 -6.34
CA GLN A 89 16.24 -4.34 -7.44
C GLN A 89 16.69 -3.01 -8.06
N ARG A 90 15.77 -2.05 -8.24
CA ARG A 90 16.11 -0.69 -8.71
C ARG A 90 17.10 -0.01 -7.76
N ARG A 91 16.87 -0.12 -6.45
CA ARG A 91 17.79 0.40 -5.42
C ARG A 91 19.19 -0.19 -5.56
N HIS A 92 19.27 -1.51 -5.69
CA HIS A 92 20.52 -2.22 -5.87
C HIS A 92 21.29 -1.71 -7.10
N ASP A 93 20.56 -1.36 -8.16
CA ASP A 93 21.12 -0.83 -9.41
C ASP A 93 21.40 0.69 -9.35
N GLY A 94 21.18 1.35 -8.22
CA GLY A 94 21.39 2.79 -8.04
C GLY A 94 20.34 3.67 -8.74
N LEU A 95 19.17 3.12 -9.05
CA LEU A 95 18.06 3.84 -9.68
C LEU A 95 17.06 4.34 -8.62
N PRO A 96 16.28 5.40 -8.92
CA PRO A 96 15.21 5.83 -8.03
C PRO A 96 14.25 4.71 -7.70
N ASP A 97 13.84 4.62 -6.44
CA ASP A 97 12.99 3.55 -5.93
C ASP A 97 12.27 3.96 -4.63
N LEU A 98 11.02 3.55 -4.48
CA LEU A 98 10.28 3.57 -3.22
C LEU A 98 9.01 2.73 -3.34
N ALA A 99 8.84 1.74 -2.50
CA ALA A 99 7.56 1.07 -2.27
C ALA A 99 7.04 1.42 -0.87
N VAL A 100 5.80 1.91 -0.78
CA VAL A 100 5.20 2.27 0.51
C VAL A 100 4.07 1.31 0.86
N GLN A 101 4.23 0.53 1.93
CA GLN A 101 3.20 -0.34 2.50
C GLN A 101 2.24 0.48 3.37
N TRP A 102 1.22 1.05 2.73
CA TRP A 102 0.19 1.83 3.40
C TRP A 102 -0.80 0.96 4.17
N GLY A 103 -1.19 1.44 5.36
CA GLY A 103 -2.38 0.99 6.09
C GLY A 103 -3.68 1.41 5.40
N ALA A 104 -4.79 1.35 6.12
CA ALA A 104 -6.03 1.96 5.65
C ALA A 104 -5.81 3.46 5.40
N ILE A 105 -6.29 3.97 4.27
CA ILE A 105 -6.25 5.40 3.93
C ILE A 105 -7.64 5.98 4.17
N GLY A 106 -7.71 7.08 4.93
CA GLY A 106 -8.93 7.82 5.20
C GLY A 106 -9.16 8.97 4.21
N ASP A 107 -10.23 9.72 4.41
CA ASP A 107 -10.64 10.92 3.64
C ASP A 107 -11.01 10.71 2.16
N VAL A 108 -10.40 9.75 1.48
CA VAL A 108 -10.63 9.38 0.08
C VAL A 108 -10.33 7.89 -0.15
N GLY A 109 -10.67 7.40 -1.34
CA GLY A 109 -10.31 6.06 -1.80
C GLY A 109 -11.22 4.95 -1.27
N ILE A 110 -10.81 3.71 -1.54
CA ILE A 110 -11.64 2.50 -1.42
C ILE A 110 -12.22 2.32 -0.01
N VAL A 111 -11.44 2.62 1.03
CA VAL A 111 -11.89 2.45 2.42
C VAL A 111 -13.04 3.38 2.74
N LEU A 112 -12.94 4.66 2.36
CA LEU A 112 -14.02 5.60 2.58
C LEU A 112 -15.25 5.26 1.73
N GLU A 113 -15.05 4.86 0.47
CA GLU A 113 -16.15 4.45 -0.43
C GLU A 113 -16.89 3.21 0.07
N ALA A 114 -16.17 2.23 0.65
CA ALA A 114 -16.76 0.98 1.12
C ALA A 114 -17.28 1.03 2.57
N MET A 115 -16.66 1.82 3.45
CA MET A 115 -16.92 1.79 4.90
C MET A 115 -17.37 3.14 5.49
N GLY A 116 -17.32 4.23 4.73
CA GLY A 116 -18.00 5.49 5.02
C GLY A 116 -17.41 6.39 6.11
N THR A 117 -16.43 5.95 6.91
CA THR A 117 -15.86 6.77 8.00
C THR A 117 -14.36 6.55 8.20
N ASN A 118 -13.70 7.52 8.84
CA ASN A 118 -12.31 7.43 9.27
C ASN A 118 -12.13 6.74 10.63
N ASP A 119 -13.23 6.35 11.30
CA ASP A 119 -13.20 5.75 12.64
C ASP A 119 -13.33 4.22 12.60
N THR A 120 -13.55 3.65 11.41
CA THR A 120 -13.67 2.20 11.21
C THR A 120 -12.33 1.52 11.46
N VAL A 121 -12.26 0.63 12.46
CA VAL A 121 -11.07 -0.17 12.72
C VAL A 121 -10.96 -1.31 11.69
N ILE A 122 -9.85 -1.33 10.95
CA ILE A 122 -9.56 -2.32 9.90
C ILE A 122 -8.27 -3.05 10.25
N GLY A 123 -8.34 -4.35 10.51
CA GLY A 123 -7.15 -5.15 10.85
C GLY A 123 -6.38 -4.63 12.08
N GLY A 124 -7.06 -4.00 13.04
CA GLY A 124 -6.44 -3.38 14.22
C GLY A 124 -5.79 -2.01 13.95
N THR A 125 -6.05 -1.41 12.80
CA THR A 125 -5.55 -0.09 12.39
C THR A 125 -6.69 0.89 12.13
N LEU A 126 -6.39 2.19 12.14
CA LEU A 126 -7.31 3.25 11.75
C LEU A 126 -6.96 3.79 10.35
N PRO A 127 -7.95 4.25 9.57
CA PRO A 127 -7.74 5.01 8.35
C PRO A 127 -6.85 6.24 8.61
N GLN A 128 -5.65 6.24 8.03
CA GLN A 128 -4.73 7.37 8.11
C GLN A 128 -5.25 8.54 7.28
N ARG A 129 -5.40 9.71 7.90
CA ARG A 129 -5.85 10.93 7.23
C ARG A 129 -4.92 11.30 6.08
N ILE A 130 -5.45 11.83 4.98
CA ILE A 130 -4.63 12.16 3.79
C ILE A 130 -3.56 13.19 4.10
N SER A 131 -3.84 14.17 4.97
CA SER A 131 -2.81 15.12 5.42
C SER A 131 -1.60 14.41 6.03
N SER A 132 -1.84 13.41 6.89
CA SER A 132 -0.78 12.59 7.47
C SER A 132 -0.08 11.71 6.43
N CYS A 133 -0.81 11.15 5.46
CA CYS A 133 -0.19 10.39 4.37
C CYS A 133 0.77 11.26 3.54
N MET A 134 0.40 12.50 3.23
CA MET A 134 1.25 13.42 2.47
C MET A 134 2.51 13.83 3.24
N GLU A 135 2.38 14.11 4.54
CA GLU A 135 3.54 14.40 5.41
C GLU A 135 4.50 13.20 5.49
N VAL A 136 3.96 11.99 5.60
CA VAL A 136 4.76 10.76 5.62
C VAL A 136 5.39 10.48 4.26
N LEU A 137 4.70 10.75 3.16
CA LEU A 137 5.26 10.57 1.83
C LEU A 137 6.47 11.49 1.61
N ASP A 138 6.35 12.77 1.99
CA ASP A 138 7.48 13.72 1.95
C ASP A 138 8.67 13.21 2.78
N LEU A 139 8.40 12.69 3.99
CA LEU A 139 9.41 12.05 4.82
C LEU A 139 10.07 10.85 4.13
N PHE A 140 9.29 9.99 3.47
CA PHE A 140 9.75 8.73 2.87
C PHE A 140 10.53 8.92 1.56
N LEU A 141 10.19 9.93 0.76
CA LEU A 141 10.93 10.29 -0.46
C LEU A 141 12.40 10.65 -0.15
N ASN A 142 12.68 11.06 1.09
CA ASN A 142 14.01 11.43 1.57
C ASN A 142 14.73 10.30 2.34
N ARG A 143 14.32 9.03 2.19
CA ARG A 143 14.90 7.89 2.94
C ARG A 143 15.64 6.89 2.05
N PRO A 144 16.74 6.29 2.56
CA PRO A 144 17.55 5.33 1.82
C PRO A 144 17.02 3.89 1.92
N HIS A 145 15.69 3.70 1.97
CA HIS A 145 15.08 2.37 2.08
C HIS A 145 14.07 2.12 0.97
N ALA A 146 14.16 0.95 0.32
CA ALA A 146 13.31 0.62 -0.83
C ALA A 146 11.87 0.35 -0.45
N VAL A 147 11.67 -0.15 0.77
CA VAL A 147 10.35 -0.52 1.27
C VAL A 147 10.17 0.09 2.64
N LEU A 148 9.15 0.93 2.77
CA LEU A 148 8.76 1.58 4.02
C LEU A 148 7.29 1.31 4.30
N SER A 149 6.86 1.39 5.55
CA SER A 149 5.46 1.16 5.95
C SER A 149 4.94 2.28 6.81
N SER A 150 3.67 2.63 6.63
CA SER A 150 2.95 3.60 7.46
C SER A 150 1.52 3.14 7.67
N PHE A 151 1.07 3.12 8.92
CA PHE A 151 -0.30 2.82 9.33
C PHE A 151 -0.55 3.41 10.71
N VAL A 152 -1.82 3.69 11.03
CA VAL A 152 -2.22 4.21 12.36
C VAL A 152 -2.74 3.07 13.22
N LEU A 153 -2.19 2.89 14.42
CA LEU A 153 -2.65 1.85 15.34
C LEU A 153 -3.99 2.25 15.98
N ALA A 154 -4.95 1.34 16.03
CA ALA A 154 -6.16 1.54 16.82
C ALA A 154 -5.85 1.30 18.31
N GLU A 155 -6.27 2.22 19.18
CA GLU A 155 -6.12 2.01 20.63
C GLU A 155 -6.94 0.80 21.08
N LYS A 156 -6.33 -0.08 21.89
CA LYS A 156 -7.09 -1.09 22.63
C LYS A 156 -7.85 -0.39 23.74
N LYS A 157 -9.18 -0.37 23.69
CA LYS A 157 -9.98 -0.08 24.89
C LYS A 157 -9.65 -1.16 25.92
N ALA A 158 -8.98 -0.78 27.01
CA ALA A 158 -8.82 -1.64 28.16
C ALA A 158 -10.21 -2.01 28.67
N VAL A 159 -10.52 -3.31 28.74
CA VAL A 159 -11.71 -3.79 29.44
C VAL A 159 -11.46 -3.48 30.91
N ALA A 160 -12.11 -2.43 31.43
CA ALA A 160 -12.18 -2.21 32.86
C ALA A 160 -12.77 -3.48 33.48
N HIS A 161 -11.96 -4.24 34.20
CA HIS A 161 -12.48 -5.23 35.15
C HIS A 161 -13.28 -4.43 36.16
N GLY A 162 -14.61 -4.42 36.01
CA GLY A 162 -15.50 -3.95 37.05
C GLY A 162 -15.32 -4.88 38.24
N ASP A 163 -14.72 -4.38 39.31
CA ASP A 163 -14.80 -5.01 40.61
C ASP A 163 -16.29 -5.18 40.94
N GLY A 164 -16.76 -6.42 40.85
CA GLY A 164 -18.06 -6.83 41.32
C GLY A 164 -18.08 -6.69 42.83
N ASP A 165 -18.71 -5.62 43.30
CA ASP A 165 -19.03 -5.41 44.70
C ASP A 165 -19.85 -6.61 45.19
N THR A 166 -19.28 -7.37 46.13
CA THR A 166 -19.92 -8.54 46.73
C THR A 166 -20.89 -8.05 47.79
N GLN A 167 -22.11 -7.78 47.37
CA GLN A 167 -23.22 -7.51 48.27
C GLN A 167 -23.57 -8.83 49.01
N ARG A 168 -23.15 -8.89 50.28
CA ARG A 168 -23.67 -9.85 51.25
C ARG A 168 -25.07 -9.39 51.66
N ASP A 169 -26.04 -10.29 51.57
CA ASP A 169 -27.18 -10.42 52.48
C ASP A 169 -27.48 -11.92 52.65
#